data_AF-A0A5C6D4G3-F1
#
_entry.id   AF-A0A5C6D4G3-F1
#
_cell.length_a   1.000
_cell.length_b   1.000
_cell.length_c   1.000
_cell.angle_alpha   90.00
_cell.angle_beta   90.00
_cell.angle_gamma   90.00
#
_symmetry.space_group_name_H-M   'P 1'
#
loop_
_entity.id
_entity.type
_entity.pdbx_description
1 polymer ?
#
loop_
_entity_poly.entity_id
_entity_poly.type
_entity_poly.pdbx_seq_one_letter_code
_entity_poly.pdbx_strand_id
1 'polypeptide(L)'
;MRKRKLFYEAMVIYLLCVLSYVMLTGVIYQYYETIKADSFKPEKILLYLLYTAELLFIVLFSPIFALKQFAAIDAKITKTHATTVHSDTSFSNQFLFEIILKSFILLSIFHIISLFSIYKNTFFSFQGYLMMLLVIFILSLFIAAFTSFLIFSSRNVSFSIAAVYITIIGIFGCVFFISPLLDLVSDPTCIINLTLNINPMMAIASILKFDLLRWGIFYESSQIGLFRFSYPHWSIHVLSYLALFILFFAGTFLLSNYYKKIKKQEVVLTF
;
A
#
# COMPACT_ATOMS: atom_id res chain seq x y z
N MET A 1 15.20 27.16 -13.08
CA MET A 1 15.82 26.48 -11.92
C MET A 1 14.87 25.60 -11.10
N ARG A 2 13.72 26.10 -10.60
CA ARG A 2 12.82 25.36 -9.67
C ARG A 2 12.29 24.01 -10.20
N LYS A 3 11.93 23.90 -11.49
CA LYS A 3 11.49 22.63 -12.12
C LYS A 3 12.58 21.57 -12.18
N ARG A 4 13.84 21.96 -12.46
CA ARG A 4 14.99 21.04 -12.42
C ARG A 4 15.24 20.52 -11.01
N LYS A 5 15.17 21.38 -9.99
CA LYS A 5 15.35 20.99 -8.58
C LYS A 5 14.34 19.91 -8.13
N LEU A 6 13.05 20.11 -8.45
CA LEU A 6 11.99 19.13 -8.15
C LEU A 6 12.18 17.79 -8.88
N PHE A 7 12.67 17.82 -10.12
CA PHE A 7 12.99 16.62 -10.89
C PHE A 7 14.13 15.84 -10.24
N TYR A 8 15.22 16.51 -9.85
CA TYR A 8 16.35 15.87 -9.16
C TYR A 8 15.94 15.31 -7.79
N GLU A 9 15.14 16.03 -7.00
CA GLU A 9 14.62 15.54 -5.72
C GLU A 9 13.71 14.30 -5.89
N ALA A 10 12.93 14.23 -6.97
CA ALA A 10 12.17 13.03 -7.30
C ALA A 10 13.11 11.88 -7.67
N MET A 11 14.09 12.13 -8.55
CA MET A 11 15.07 11.13 -8.98
C MET A 11 15.88 10.55 -7.82
N VAL A 12 16.37 11.41 -6.91
CA VAL A 12 17.13 10.99 -5.72
C VAL A 12 16.27 10.11 -4.82
N ILE A 13 15.00 10.46 -4.61
CA ILE A 13 14.10 9.64 -3.82
C ILE A 13 13.82 8.30 -4.50
N TYR A 14 13.56 8.28 -5.82
CA TYR A 14 13.44 7.02 -6.56
C TYR A 14 14.71 6.17 -6.49
N LEU A 15 15.89 6.79 -6.55
CA LEU A 15 17.17 6.08 -6.43
C LEU A 15 17.36 5.48 -5.04
N LEU A 16 17.07 6.25 -3.98
CA LEU A 16 17.11 5.76 -2.59
C LEU A 16 16.10 4.62 -2.38
N CYS A 17 14.94 4.72 -3.01
CA CYS A 17 13.94 3.67 -3.02
C CYS A 17 14.48 2.37 -3.62
N VAL A 18 15.04 2.45 -4.83
CA VAL A 18 15.64 1.30 -5.53
C VAL A 18 16.79 0.71 -4.72
N LEU A 19 17.69 1.54 -4.20
CA LEU A 19 18.83 1.08 -3.39
C LEU A 19 18.38 0.36 -2.11
N SER A 20 17.40 0.92 -1.40
CA SER A 20 16.89 0.31 -0.16
C SER A 20 16.24 -1.06 -0.42
N TYR A 21 15.51 -1.20 -1.53
CA TYR A 21 14.95 -2.50 -1.93
C TYR A 21 16.02 -3.51 -2.34
N VAL A 22 17.03 -3.08 -3.12
CA VAL A 22 18.15 -3.96 -3.50
C VAL A 22 18.91 -4.44 -2.25
N MET A 23 19.11 -3.57 -1.26
CA MET A 23 19.72 -3.97 0.02
C MET A 23 18.83 -4.95 0.78
N LEU A 24 17.53 -4.70 0.87
CA LEU A 24 16.58 -5.58 1.57
C LEU A 24 16.48 -6.96 0.92
N THR A 25 16.40 -7.02 -0.41
CA THR A 25 16.41 -8.29 -1.16
C THR A 25 17.76 -9.00 -1.04
N GLY A 26 18.88 -8.26 -1.09
CA GLY A 26 20.22 -8.79 -0.84
C GLY A 26 20.36 -9.44 0.54
N VAL A 27 19.82 -8.80 1.59
CA VAL A 27 19.75 -9.37 2.95
C VAL A 27 18.92 -10.66 2.95
N ILE A 28 17.73 -10.65 2.34
CA ILE A 28 16.88 -11.85 2.24
C ILE A 28 17.62 -13.01 1.56
N TYR A 29 18.34 -12.74 0.46
CA TYR A 29 19.15 -13.74 -0.23
C TYR A 29 20.36 -14.21 0.60
N GLN A 30 21.00 -13.33 1.37
CA GLN A 30 22.11 -13.70 2.24
C GLN A 30 21.69 -14.69 3.32
N TYR A 31 20.48 -14.53 3.88
CA TYR A 31 19.91 -15.45 4.86
C TYR A 31 19.23 -16.68 4.23
N TYR A 32 19.23 -16.81 2.90
CA TYR A 32 18.61 -17.95 2.22
C TYR A 32 19.24 -19.30 2.56
N GLU A 33 20.56 -19.34 2.76
CA GLU A 33 21.24 -20.56 3.19
C GLU A 33 20.82 -20.99 4.60
N THR A 34 20.51 -20.03 5.48
CA THR A 34 19.93 -20.31 6.81
C THR A 34 18.49 -20.82 6.68
N ILE A 35 17.71 -20.28 5.74
CA ILE A 35 16.33 -20.73 5.45
C ILE A 35 16.30 -22.14 4.86
N LYS A 36 17.30 -22.54 4.07
CA LYS A 36 17.44 -23.92 3.55
C LYS A 36 17.69 -24.97 4.64
N ALA A 37 18.28 -24.58 5.76
CA ALA A 37 18.49 -25.49 6.88
C ALA A 37 17.16 -25.86 7.57
N ASP A 38 16.13 -25.02 7.46
CA ASP A 38 14.76 -25.37 7.83
C ASP A 38 14.13 -26.23 6.73
N SER A 39 13.81 -27.47 7.09
CA SER A 39 13.35 -28.56 6.19
C SER A 39 12.01 -28.31 5.46
N PHE A 40 11.45 -27.10 5.52
CA PHE A 40 10.11 -26.76 5.05
C PHE A 40 10.15 -25.81 3.83
N LYS A 41 10.24 -26.36 2.61
CA LYS A 41 10.04 -25.66 1.32
C LYS A 41 10.74 -24.27 1.24
N PRO A 42 12.08 -24.22 1.36
CA PRO A 42 12.85 -22.97 1.52
C PRO A 42 12.65 -21.95 0.39
N GLU A 43 12.38 -22.43 -0.83
CA GLU A 43 12.12 -21.57 -1.99
C GLU A 43 10.81 -20.77 -1.85
N LYS A 44 9.78 -21.35 -1.24
CA LYS A 44 8.51 -20.64 -0.99
C LYS A 44 8.67 -19.57 0.08
N ILE A 45 9.48 -19.85 1.10
CA ILE A 45 9.81 -18.89 2.16
C ILE A 45 10.60 -17.72 1.58
N LEU A 46 11.60 -18.00 0.73
CA LEU A 46 12.36 -16.96 0.04
C LEU A 46 11.46 -16.04 -0.79
N LEU A 47 10.59 -16.62 -1.63
CA LEU A 47 9.61 -15.86 -2.42
C LEU A 47 8.70 -15.02 -1.52
N TYR A 48 8.17 -15.62 -0.46
CA TYR A 48 7.33 -14.93 0.50
C TYR A 48 8.06 -13.73 1.13
N LEU A 49 9.32 -13.87 1.53
CA LEU A 49 10.13 -12.80 2.10
C LEU A 49 10.40 -11.68 1.09
N LEU A 50 10.78 -12.02 -0.15
CA LEU A 50 11.00 -11.03 -1.22
C LEU A 50 9.74 -10.20 -1.47
N TYR A 51 8.58 -10.85 -1.53
CA TYR A 51 7.32 -10.16 -1.79
C TYR A 51 6.77 -9.40 -0.59
N THR A 52 7.02 -9.89 0.62
CA THR A 52 6.76 -9.12 1.85
C THR A 52 7.65 -7.88 1.91
N ALA A 53 8.90 -7.98 1.44
CA ALA A 53 9.79 -6.83 1.30
C ALA A 53 9.28 -5.81 0.26
N GLU A 54 8.84 -6.26 -0.93
CA GLU A 54 8.20 -5.38 -1.94
C GLU A 54 6.96 -4.68 -1.37
N LEU A 55 6.14 -5.43 -0.65
CA LEU A 55 4.93 -4.94 0.00
C LEU A 55 5.25 -3.89 1.07
N LEU A 56 6.16 -4.18 2.01
CA LEU A 56 6.62 -3.25 3.04
C LEU A 56 7.23 -1.99 2.44
N PHE A 57 7.98 -2.15 1.36
CA PHE A 57 8.57 -1.04 0.64
C PHE A 57 7.49 -0.08 0.11
N ILE A 58 6.49 -0.61 -0.60
CA ILE A 58 5.42 0.22 -1.18
C ILE A 58 4.59 0.88 -0.10
N VAL A 59 4.35 0.18 1.00
CA VAL A 59 3.67 0.69 2.19
C VAL A 59 4.41 1.88 2.83
N LEU A 60 5.74 1.82 2.93
CA LEU A 60 6.56 2.89 3.50
C LEU A 60 6.60 4.15 2.63
N PHE A 61 6.54 4.01 1.30
CA PHE A 61 6.70 5.15 0.39
C PHE A 61 5.38 5.71 -0.17
N SER A 62 4.28 4.96 -0.14
CA SER A 62 2.96 5.41 -0.63
C SER A 62 2.45 6.70 0.04
N PRO A 63 2.55 6.87 1.38
CA PRO A 63 2.17 8.12 2.03
C PRO A 63 3.02 9.32 1.59
N ILE A 64 4.31 9.10 1.33
CA ILE A 64 5.27 10.13 0.88
C ILE A 64 4.92 10.61 -0.54
N PHE A 65 4.49 9.70 -1.41
CA PHE A 65 4.04 10.08 -2.75
C PHE A 65 2.76 10.93 -2.73
N ALA A 66 1.79 10.57 -1.88
CA ALA A 66 0.57 11.36 -1.68
C ALA A 66 0.87 12.77 -1.15
N LEU A 67 1.78 12.85 -0.17
CA LEU A 67 2.33 14.08 0.42
C LEU A 67 2.92 15.04 -0.63
N LYS A 68 3.84 14.55 -1.47
CA LYS A 68 4.50 15.37 -2.51
C LYS A 68 3.49 15.90 -3.51
N GLN A 69 2.45 15.13 -3.79
CA GLN A 69 1.41 15.52 -4.71
C GLN A 69 0.52 16.60 -4.12
N PHE A 70 0.16 16.50 -2.83
CA PHE A 70 -0.55 17.55 -2.11
C PHE A 70 0.26 18.87 -2.10
N ALA A 71 1.56 18.81 -1.80
CA ALA A 71 2.43 19.98 -1.81
C ALA A 71 2.58 20.64 -3.20
N ALA A 72 2.67 19.83 -4.26
CA ALA A 72 2.73 20.33 -5.64
C ALA A 72 1.42 21.01 -6.07
N ILE A 73 0.30 20.50 -5.56
CA ILE A 73 -1.04 21.03 -5.75
C ILE A 73 -1.22 22.37 -5.04
N ASP A 74 -0.86 22.43 -3.76
CA ASP A 74 -1.05 23.64 -2.95
C ASP A 74 -0.20 24.81 -3.50
N ALA A 75 1.01 24.49 -3.97
CA ALA A 75 1.88 25.42 -4.69
C ALA A 75 1.35 25.85 -6.07
N LYS A 76 0.53 25.02 -6.73
CA LYS A 76 -0.12 25.35 -8.01
C LYS A 76 -1.33 26.26 -7.75
N ILE A 77 -2.14 25.95 -6.75
CA ILE A 77 -3.30 26.75 -6.32
C ILE A 77 -2.88 28.15 -5.89
N THR A 78 -1.80 28.29 -5.09
CA THR A 78 -1.26 29.61 -4.72
C THR A 78 -0.76 30.41 -5.93
N LYS A 79 -0.26 29.74 -6.98
CA LYS A 79 0.14 30.42 -8.23
C LYS A 79 -1.03 30.78 -9.14
N THR A 80 -2.04 29.92 -9.27
CA THR A 80 -3.24 30.19 -10.09
C THR A 80 -4.21 31.16 -9.41
N HIS A 81 -4.17 31.35 -8.09
CA HIS A 81 -4.91 32.46 -7.46
C HIS A 81 -4.44 33.85 -7.92
N ALA A 82 -3.24 33.96 -8.51
CA ALA A 82 -2.81 35.19 -9.18
C ALA A 82 -3.38 35.34 -10.61
N THR A 83 -3.91 34.27 -11.20
CA THR A 83 -4.39 34.25 -12.59
C THR A 83 -5.50 33.20 -12.76
N THR A 84 -6.75 33.68 -12.76
CA THR A 84 -8.00 33.03 -13.24
C THR A 84 -8.69 31.95 -12.38
N VAL A 85 -9.97 32.21 -12.09
CA VAL A 85 -10.91 31.47 -11.21
C VAL A 85 -11.65 30.33 -11.96
N HIS A 86 -11.21 29.93 -13.15
CA HIS A 86 -11.92 28.95 -13.97
C HIS A 86 -11.03 27.81 -14.45
N SER A 87 -11.04 26.67 -13.75
CA SER A 87 -10.98 25.30 -14.31
C SER A 87 -10.75 24.22 -13.23
N ASP A 88 -11.73 24.01 -12.35
CA ASP A 88 -11.55 23.22 -11.13
C ASP A 88 -11.94 21.72 -11.24
N THR A 89 -12.45 21.25 -12.39
CA THR A 89 -12.67 19.81 -12.67
C THR A 89 -11.40 19.10 -13.15
N SER A 90 -10.38 19.85 -13.59
CA SER A 90 -9.07 19.31 -13.94
C SER A 90 -8.32 18.73 -12.74
N PHE A 91 -8.69 19.14 -11.53
CA PHE A 91 -8.00 18.83 -10.28
C PHE A 91 -8.10 17.35 -9.87
N SER A 92 -9.31 16.79 -9.81
CA SER A 92 -9.52 15.40 -9.40
C SER A 92 -8.97 14.40 -10.42
N ASN A 93 -9.11 14.71 -11.70
CA ASN A 93 -8.68 13.83 -12.79
C ASN A 93 -7.15 13.84 -12.95
N GLN A 94 -6.50 15.00 -12.80
CA GLN A 94 -5.02 15.07 -12.76
C GLN A 94 -4.46 14.38 -11.51
N PHE A 95 -5.15 14.48 -10.36
CA PHE A 95 -4.74 13.84 -9.13
C PHE A 95 -4.75 12.30 -9.24
N LEU A 96 -5.87 11.74 -9.71
CA LEU A 96 -6.04 10.30 -9.92
C LEU A 96 -5.01 9.77 -10.93
N PHE A 97 -4.86 10.44 -12.07
CA PHE A 97 -3.91 10.03 -13.11
C PHE A 97 -2.47 9.98 -12.58
N GLU A 98 -2.05 10.98 -11.80
CA GLU A 98 -0.70 11.05 -11.23
C GLU A 98 -0.44 9.98 -10.16
N ILE A 99 -1.44 9.67 -9.31
CA ILE A 99 -1.32 8.57 -8.33
C ILE A 99 -1.16 7.24 -9.06
N ILE A 100 -2.01 7.00 -10.07
CA ILE A 100 -1.97 5.78 -10.88
C ILE A 100 -0.62 5.68 -11.60
N LEU A 101 -0.17 6.76 -12.25
CA LEU A 101 1.08 6.79 -13.00
C LEU A 101 2.30 6.53 -12.12
N LYS A 102 2.39 7.17 -10.94
CA LYS A 102 3.51 6.96 -10.02
C LYS A 102 3.50 5.56 -9.42
N SER A 103 2.33 5.05 -9.05
CA SER A 103 2.18 3.68 -8.58
C SER A 103 2.60 2.69 -9.67
N PHE A 104 2.20 2.94 -10.92
CA PHE A 104 2.57 2.12 -12.08
C PHE A 104 4.08 2.16 -12.39
N ILE A 105 4.71 3.34 -12.35
CA ILE A 105 6.17 3.48 -12.55
C ILE A 105 6.93 2.71 -11.47
N LEU A 106 6.51 2.87 -10.21
CA LEU A 106 7.11 2.16 -9.08
C LEU A 106 6.98 0.65 -9.27
N LEU A 107 5.78 0.17 -9.60
CA LEU A 107 5.51 -1.24 -9.88
C LEU A 107 6.34 -1.78 -11.06
N SER A 108 6.52 -0.98 -12.11
CA SER A 108 7.30 -1.35 -13.30
C SER A 108 8.78 -1.51 -12.99
N ILE A 109 9.33 -0.66 -12.13
CA ILE A 109 10.73 -0.78 -11.66
C ILE A 109 10.90 -2.04 -10.83
N PHE A 110 9.99 -2.29 -9.88
CA PHE A 110 9.96 -3.55 -9.13
C PHE A 110 9.84 -4.75 -10.05
N HIS A 111 9.03 -4.62 -11.10
CA HIS A 111 8.79 -5.69 -12.05
C HIS A 111 10.03 -6.11 -12.82
N ILE A 112 10.85 -5.15 -13.23
CA ILE A 112 12.11 -5.42 -13.92
C ILE A 112 13.10 -6.11 -12.98
N ILE A 113 13.19 -5.67 -11.71
CA ILE A 113 14.13 -6.25 -10.74
C ILE A 113 13.72 -7.67 -10.35
N SER A 114 12.43 -7.92 -10.14
CA SER A 114 11.93 -9.24 -9.77
C SER A 114 11.91 -10.23 -10.95
N LEU A 115 11.73 -9.77 -12.20
CA LEU A 115 11.91 -10.62 -13.40
C LEU A 115 13.31 -11.24 -13.47
N PHE A 116 14.36 -10.49 -13.11
CA PHE A 116 15.73 -11.01 -13.01
C PHE A 116 15.87 -12.11 -11.95
N SER A 117 15.10 -12.03 -10.86
CA SER A 117 15.06 -13.03 -9.79
C SER A 117 14.22 -14.26 -10.14
N ILE A 118 13.13 -14.08 -10.89
CA ILE A 118 12.19 -15.14 -11.28
C ILE A 118 12.73 -15.99 -12.44
N TYR A 119 13.51 -15.41 -13.37
CA TYR A 119 14.03 -16.13 -14.55
C TYR A 119 14.88 -17.37 -14.19
N LYS A 120 15.40 -17.44 -12.95
CA LYS A 120 16.17 -18.58 -12.44
C LYS A 120 15.37 -19.59 -11.60
N ASN A 121 14.10 -19.33 -11.30
CA ASN A 121 13.34 -20.09 -10.29
C ASN A 121 12.20 -20.90 -10.94
N THR A 122 12.29 -22.23 -10.89
CA THR A 122 11.35 -23.20 -11.48
C THR A 122 9.99 -23.29 -10.77
N PHE A 123 9.86 -22.69 -9.58
CA PHE A 123 8.72 -22.90 -8.69
C PHE A 123 7.62 -21.83 -8.76
N PHE A 124 7.77 -20.82 -9.62
CA PHE A 124 6.81 -19.73 -9.70
C PHE A 124 6.27 -19.54 -11.12
N SER A 125 4.95 -19.60 -11.24
CA SER A 125 4.28 -19.33 -12.51
C SER A 125 4.20 -17.82 -12.76
N PHE A 126 4.41 -17.41 -14.01
CA PHE A 126 4.20 -16.03 -14.45
C PHE A 126 2.80 -15.50 -14.03
N GLN A 127 1.80 -16.38 -13.96
CA GLN A 127 0.47 -16.05 -13.48
C GLN A 127 0.45 -15.63 -12.00
N GLY A 128 1.10 -16.39 -11.10
CA GLY A 128 1.15 -16.05 -9.67
C GLY A 128 1.82 -14.70 -9.45
N TYR A 129 2.82 -14.39 -10.28
CA TYR A 129 3.50 -13.11 -10.26
C TYR A 129 2.58 -11.93 -10.61
N LEU A 130 1.83 -12.05 -11.71
CA LEU A 130 0.86 -11.04 -12.12
C LEU A 130 -0.23 -10.81 -11.06
N MET A 131 -0.71 -11.88 -10.41
CA MET A 131 -1.69 -11.79 -9.33
C MET A 131 -1.16 -10.94 -8.16
N MET A 132 0.10 -11.13 -7.82
CA MET A 132 0.72 -10.42 -6.71
C MET A 132 1.00 -8.95 -7.04
N LEU A 133 1.48 -8.65 -8.25
CA LEU A 133 1.60 -7.28 -8.73
C LEU A 133 0.26 -6.54 -8.67
N LEU A 134 -0.83 -7.22 -9.03
CA LEU A 134 -2.17 -6.66 -8.95
C LEU A 134 -2.58 -6.37 -7.49
N VAL A 135 -2.36 -7.30 -6.57
CA VAL A 135 -2.63 -7.08 -5.13
C VAL A 135 -1.87 -5.86 -4.62
N ILE A 136 -0.57 -5.80 -4.89
CA ILE A 136 0.32 -4.73 -4.46
C ILE A 136 -0.14 -3.39 -5.04
N PHE A 137 -0.47 -3.35 -6.33
CA PHE A 137 -0.92 -2.14 -7.01
C PHE A 137 -2.23 -1.60 -6.43
N ILE A 138 -3.22 -2.46 -6.21
CA ILE A 138 -4.50 -2.01 -5.65
C ILE A 138 -4.35 -1.57 -4.20
N LEU A 139 -3.50 -2.24 -3.41
CA LEU A 139 -3.18 -1.80 -2.05
C LEU A 139 -2.51 -0.43 -2.03
N SER A 140 -1.58 -0.14 -2.95
CA SER A 140 -0.92 1.16 -3.02
C SER A 140 -1.91 2.28 -3.37
N LEU A 141 -2.84 2.00 -4.29
CA LEU A 141 -3.93 2.93 -4.60
C LEU A 141 -4.80 3.22 -3.38
N PHE A 142 -5.18 2.18 -2.63
CA PHE A 142 -5.94 2.33 -1.39
C PHE A 142 -5.20 3.23 -0.37
N ILE A 143 -3.93 2.94 -0.08
CA ILE A 143 -3.14 3.74 0.88
C ILE A 143 -3.02 5.20 0.42
N ALA A 144 -2.78 5.42 -0.86
CA ALA A 144 -2.70 6.76 -1.42
C ALA A 144 -4.03 7.52 -1.28
N ALA A 145 -5.16 6.89 -1.62
CA ALA A 145 -6.48 7.50 -1.48
C ALA A 145 -6.84 7.78 -0.01
N PHE A 146 -6.54 6.85 0.90
CA PHE A 146 -6.77 7.02 2.32
C PHE A 146 -5.96 8.18 2.91
N THR A 147 -4.66 8.25 2.57
CA THR A 147 -3.78 9.36 2.98
C THR A 147 -4.33 10.70 2.50
N SER A 148 -4.77 10.74 1.24
CA SER A 148 -5.31 11.95 0.61
C SER A 148 -6.59 12.40 1.29
N PHE A 149 -7.51 11.47 1.56
CA PHE A 149 -8.74 11.74 2.28
C PHE A 149 -8.47 12.36 3.66
N LEU A 150 -7.55 11.79 4.43
CA LEU A 150 -7.18 12.31 5.75
C LEU A 150 -6.56 13.70 5.68
N ILE A 151 -5.70 13.98 4.71
CA ILE A 151 -5.12 15.32 4.52
C ILE A 151 -6.22 16.33 4.20
N PHE A 152 -7.16 15.98 3.32
CA PHE A 152 -8.27 16.87 2.96
C PHE A 152 -9.24 17.10 4.12
N SER A 153 -9.51 16.07 4.93
CA SER A 153 -10.42 16.15 6.07
C SER A 153 -9.82 16.89 7.26
N SER A 154 -8.60 16.52 7.67
CA SER A 154 -7.95 17.08 8.87
C SER A 154 -7.24 18.40 8.63
N ARG A 155 -6.89 18.71 7.37
CA ARG A 155 -5.99 19.82 6.99
C ARG A 155 -4.62 19.79 7.68
N ASN A 156 -4.27 18.67 8.31
CA ASN A 156 -3.00 18.48 9.00
C ASN A 156 -2.25 17.30 8.39
N VAL A 157 -1.21 17.64 7.64
CA VAL A 157 -0.38 16.69 6.89
C VAL A 157 0.35 15.73 7.83
N SER A 158 0.99 16.26 8.89
CA SER A 158 1.76 15.45 9.85
C SER A 158 0.88 14.44 10.57
N PHE A 159 -0.29 14.87 11.04
CA PHE A 159 -1.27 13.99 11.66
C PHE A 159 -1.75 12.90 10.69
N SER A 160 -2.07 13.28 9.44
CA SER A 160 -2.56 12.33 8.43
C SER A 160 -1.55 11.23 8.13
N ILE A 161 -0.27 11.58 7.99
CA ILE A 161 0.79 10.59 7.76
C ILE A 161 0.95 9.65 8.95
N ALA A 162 0.96 10.20 10.17
CA ALA A 162 1.06 9.38 11.38
C ALA A 162 -0.12 8.40 11.50
N ALA A 163 -1.34 8.89 11.28
CA ALA A 163 -2.55 8.07 11.30
C ALA A 163 -2.51 6.95 10.25
N VAL A 164 -2.01 7.25 9.03
CA VAL A 164 -1.85 6.24 7.97
C VAL A 164 -0.85 5.17 8.39
N TYR A 165 0.32 5.54 8.91
CA TYR A 165 1.31 4.54 9.36
C TYR A 165 0.79 3.69 10.52
N ILE A 166 0.10 4.29 11.49
CA ILE A 166 -0.53 3.54 12.58
C ILE A 166 -1.56 2.55 12.03
N THR A 167 -2.40 2.98 11.08
CA THR A 167 -3.40 2.13 10.43
C THR A 167 -2.75 0.97 9.69
N ILE A 168 -1.68 1.24 8.94
CA ILE A 168 -0.89 0.24 8.23
C ILE A 168 -0.30 -0.79 9.20
N ILE A 169 0.34 -0.34 10.28
CA ILE A 169 0.89 -1.23 11.32
C ILE A 169 -0.24 -2.08 11.91
N GLY A 170 -1.39 -1.48 12.19
CA GLY A 170 -2.58 -2.19 12.65
C GLY A 170 -3.04 -3.27 11.68
N ILE A 171 -3.12 -2.97 10.38
CA ILE A 171 -3.56 -3.91 9.34
C ILE A 171 -2.55 -5.05 9.14
N PHE A 172 -1.24 -4.78 9.15
CA PHE A 172 -0.23 -5.81 9.00
C PHE A 172 -0.12 -6.68 10.25
N GLY A 173 -0.19 -6.07 11.43
CA GLY A 173 -0.10 -6.73 12.72
C GLY A 173 -1.41 -7.33 13.23
N CYS A 174 -2.54 -7.15 12.51
CA CYS A 174 -3.86 -7.51 13.03
C CYS A 174 -3.98 -8.96 13.48
N VAL A 175 -3.30 -9.89 12.81
CA VAL A 175 -3.26 -11.32 13.18
C VAL A 175 -2.67 -11.55 14.56
N PHE A 176 -1.69 -10.74 14.97
CA PHE A 176 -1.08 -10.82 16.29
C PHE A 176 -1.91 -10.06 17.33
N PHE A 177 -2.42 -8.88 16.97
CA PHE A 177 -3.21 -8.06 17.90
C PHE A 177 -4.55 -8.71 18.26
N ILE A 178 -5.19 -9.41 17.31
CA ILE A 178 -6.47 -10.07 17.56
C ILE A 178 -6.31 -11.39 18.30
N SER A 179 -5.15 -12.06 18.17
CA SER A 179 -4.90 -13.39 18.73
C SER A 179 -5.35 -13.51 20.20
N PRO A 180 -4.87 -12.69 21.16
CA PRO A 180 -5.24 -12.84 22.58
C PRO A 180 -6.74 -12.61 22.87
N LEU A 181 -7.49 -12.04 21.92
CA LEU A 181 -8.93 -11.79 22.07
C LEU A 181 -9.77 -12.96 21.56
N LEU A 182 -9.20 -13.91 20.80
CA LEU A 182 -9.95 -15.01 20.21
C LEU A 182 -10.48 -15.99 21.27
N ASP A 183 -9.73 -16.18 22.35
CA ASP A 183 -10.14 -17.06 23.46
C ASP A 183 -11.35 -16.52 24.25
N LEU A 184 -11.67 -15.22 24.09
CA LEU A 184 -12.80 -14.56 24.75
C LEU A 184 -14.10 -14.68 23.97
N VAL A 185 -14.06 -15.22 22.75
CA VAL A 185 -15.21 -15.28 21.84
C VAL A 185 -15.61 -16.73 21.62
N SER A 186 -16.90 -17.05 21.85
CA SER A 186 -17.42 -18.41 21.69
C SER A 186 -17.30 -18.94 20.25
N ASP A 187 -17.41 -18.05 19.25
CA ASP A 187 -17.18 -18.37 17.84
C ASP A 187 -16.30 -17.29 17.18
N PRO A 188 -14.96 -17.49 17.07
CA PRO A 188 -14.04 -16.51 16.51
C PRO A 188 -14.02 -16.49 14.97
N THR A 189 -14.80 -17.35 14.30
CA THR A 189 -14.68 -17.59 12.85
C THR A 189 -14.80 -16.30 12.02
N CYS A 190 -15.78 -15.46 12.33
CA CYS A 190 -16.01 -14.20 11.61
C CYS A 190 -14.81 -13.23 11.77
N ILE A 191 -14.30 -13.12 12.99
CA ILE A 191 -13.17 -12.24 13.33
C ILE A 191 -11.90 -12.71 12.62
N ILE A 192 -11.63 -14.02 12.64
CA ILE A 192 -10.50 -14.61 11.92
C ILE A 192 -10.62 -14.31 10.43
N ASN A 193 -11.76 -14.60 9.80
CA ASN A 193 -11.95 -14.36 8.37
C ASN A 193 -11.76 -12.89 7.98
N LEU A 194 -12.26 -11.96 8.79
CA LEU A 194 -12.08 -10.53 8.57
C LEU A 194 -10.60 -10.14 8.67
N THR A 195 -9.94 -10.60 9.74
CA THR A 195 -8.51 -10.36 10.00
C THR A 195 -7.66 -10.86 8.84
N LEU A 196 -7.93 -12.08 8.37
CA LEU A 196 -7.21 -12.66 7.24
C LEU A 196 -7.45 -11.85 5.96
N ASN A 197 -8.68 -11.42 5.69
CA ASN A 197 -9.01 -10.68 4.46
C ASN A 197 -8.34 -9.31 4.40
N ILE A 198 -8.33 -8.56 5.51
CA ILE A 198 -7.73 -7.21 5.51
C ILE A 198 -6.20 -7.24 5.50
N ASN A 199 -5.58 -8.37 5.88
CA ASN A 199 -4.13 -8.46 6.03
C ASN A 199 -3.42 -8.73 4.69
N PRO A 200 -2.56 -7.83 4.19
CA PRO A 200 -1.90 -8.00 2.91
C PRO A 200 -0.91 -9.17 2.86
N MET A 201 -0.34 -9.60 3.99
CA MET A 201 0.54 -10.76 4.05
C MET A 201 -0.20 -12.06 3.73
N MET A 202 -1.49 -12.13 4.06
CA MET A 202 -2.34 -13.30 3.75
C MET A 202 -2.66 -13.39 2.26
N ALA A 203 -2.74 -12.26 1.56
CA ALA A 203 -2.90 -12.23 0.11
C ALA A 203 -1.70 -12.87 -0.61
N ILE A 204 -0.47 -12.56 -0.15
CA ILE A 204 0.77 -13.16 -0.67
C ILE A 204 0.81 -14.66 -0.35
N ALA A 205 0.51 -15.03 0.90
CA ALA A 205 0.45 -16.42 1.33
C ALA A 205 -0.55 -17.25 0.50
N SER A 206 -1.72 -16.69 0.21
CA SER A 206 -2.77 -17.30 -0.62
C SER A 206 -2.29 -17.57 -2.05
N ILE A 207 -1.63 -16.60 -2.70
CA ILE A 207 -1.09 -16.76 -4.06
C ILE A 207 -0.02 -17.85 -4.11
N LEU A 208 0.88 -17.88 -3.11
CA LEU A 208 1.97 -18.86 -3.03
C LEU A 208 1.50 -20.25 -2.57
N LYS A 209 0.24 -20.39 -2.17
CA LYS A 209 -0.29 -21.58 -1.48
C LYS A 209 0.66 -21.97 -0.34
N PHE A 210 0.99 -20.99 0.50
CA PHE A 210 1.90 -21.10 1.62
C PHE A 210 1.10 -20.90 2.91
N ASP A 211 1.14 -21.88 3.82
CA ASP A 211 0.44 -21.80 5.09
C ASP A 211 1.28 -21.05 6.12
N LEU A 212 1.30 -19.72 5.96
CA LEU A 212 2.09 -18.80 6.77
C LEU A 212 1.81 -18.91 8.28
N LEU A 213 0.53 -18.90 8.66
CA LEU A 213 0.11 -18.92 10.06
C LEU A 213 0.33 -20.25 10.77
N ARG A 214 0.66 -21.30 10.02
CA ARG A 214 1.09 -22.60 10.57
C ARG A 214 2.57 -22.87 10.35
N TRP A 215 3.35 -21.82 10.07
CA TRP A 215 4.78 -21.92 9.86
C TRP A 215 5.58 -21.22 10.96
N GLY A 216 6.50 -21.98 11.58
CA GLY A 216 7.55 -21.48 12.47
C GLY A 216 7.08 -20.42 13.47
N ILE A 217 7.75 -19.27 13.44
CA ILE A 217 7.51 -18.16 14.36
C ILE A 217 6.07 -17.61 14.30
N PHE A 218 5.39 -17.67 13.16
CA PHE A 218 4.01 -17.20 13.03
C PHE A 218 3.02 -18.12 13.76
N TYR A 219 3.28 -19.43 13.75
CA TYR A 219 2.48 -20.40 14.51
C TYR A 219 2.66 -20.22 16.02
N GLU A 220 3.88 -19.95 16.46
CA GLU A 220 4.18 -19.71 17.88
C GLU A 220 3.63 -18.37 18.38
N SER A 221 3.58 -17.36 17.50
CA SER A 221 3.21 -15.98 17.86
C SER A 221 1.73 -15.66 17.65
N SER A 222 0.96 -16.50 16.94
CA SER A 222 -0.46 -16.25 16.65
C SER A 222 -1.33 -17.47 16.95
N GLN A 223 -2.35 -17.25 17.78
CA GLN A 223 -3.34 -18.28 18.10
C GLN A 223 -4.24 -18.65 16.90
N ILE A 224 -4.30 -17.80 15.86
CA ILE A 224 -5.13 -18.06 14.67
C ILE A 224 -4.75 -19.41 14.04
N GLY A 225 -3.47 -19.77 14.03
CA GLY A 225 -2.96 -21.03 13.48
C GLY A 225 -3.60 -22.29 14.06
N LEU A 226 -4.13 -22.21 15.30
CA LEU A 226 -4.78 -23.31 16.02
C LEU A 226 -6.23 -23.55 15.58
N PHE A 227 -6.87 -22.55 14.97
CA PHE A 227 -8.25 -22.64 14.52
C PHE A 227 -8.36 -23.26 13.12
N ARG A 228 -9.59 -23.70 12.78
CA ARG A 228 -9.94 -24.10 11.42
C ARG A 228 -10.30 -22.85 10.61
N PHE A 229 -9.46 -22.51 9.64
CA PHE A 229 -9.71 -21.45 8.68
C PHE A 229 -9.14 -21.83 7.31
N SER A 230 -9.55 -21.07 6.30
CA SER A 230 -8.97 -21.11 4.97
C SER A 230 -8.49 -19.71 4.61
N TYR A 231 -7.34 -19.62 3.97
CA TYR A 231 -6.89 -18.33 3.43
C TYR A 231 -7.93 -17.80 2.44
N PRO A 232 -8.31 -16.52 2.51
CA PRO A 232 -9.15 -15.92 1.49
C PRO A 232 -8.49 -16.06 0.13
N HIS A 233 -9.29 -16.25 -0.91
CA HIS A 233 -8.78 -16.24 -2.26
C HIS A 233 -8.19 -14.85 -2.58
N TRP A 234 -7.06 -14.79 -3.30
CA TRP A 234 -6.34 -13.53 -3.59
C TRP A 234 -7.25 -12.43 -4.16
N SER A 235 -8.25 -12.81 -4.96
CA SER A 235 -9.19 -11.88 -5.56
C SER A 235 -10.08 -11.15 -4.53
N ILE A 236 -10.34 -11.77 -3.38
CA ILE A 236 -11.13 -11.16 -2.30
C ILE A 236 -10.37 -9.98 -1.71
N HIS A 237 -9.06 -10.11 -1.52
CA HIS A 237 -8.20 -9.00 -1.08
C HIS A 237 -8.21 -7.85 -2.09
N VAL A 238 -8.05 -8.17 -3.38
CA VAL A 238 -8.11 -7.18 -4.47
C VAL A 238 -9.44 -6.43 -4.45
N LEU A 239 -10.56 -7.14 -4.36
CA LEU A 239 -11.89 -6.53 -4.31
C LEU A 239 -12.07 -5.67 -3.05
N SER A 240 -11.59 -6.14 -1.90
CA SER A 240 -11.70 -5.41 -0.62
C SER A 240 -10.89 -4.10 -0.67
N TYR A 241 -9.64 -4.14 -1.12
CA TYR A 241 -8.81 -2.95 -1.27
C TYR A 241 -9.34 -2.01 -2.35
N LEU A 242 -9.87 -2.54 -3.45
CA LEU A 242 -10.50 -1.74 -4.51
C LEU A 242 -11.74 -1.00 -3.99
N ALA A 243 -12.58 -1.68 -3.21
CA ALA A 243 -13.75 -1.07 -2.59
C ALA A 243 -13.36 0.08 -1.65
N LEU A 244 -12.35 -0.13 -0.80
CA LEU A 244 -11.83 0.92 0.09
C LEU A 244 -11.21 2.08 -0.71
N PHE A 245 -10.45 1.79 -1.77
CA PHE A 245 -9.93 2.82 -2.66
C PHE A 245 -11.05 3.71 -3.23
N ILE A 246 -12.10 3.09 -3.80
CA ILE A 246 -13.24 3.81 -4.37
C ILE A 246 -13.92 4.68 -3.30
N LEU A 247 -14.13 4.12 -2.10
CA LEU A 247 -14.75 4.84 -0.98
C LEU A 247 -13.96 6.10 -0.59
N PHE A 248 -12.66 5.97 -0.33
CA PHE A 248 -11.81 7.10 0.08
C PHE A 248 -11.59 8.11 -1.05
N PHE A 249 -11.52 7.63 -2.29
CA PHE A 249 -11.45 8.50 -3.46
C PHE A 249 -12.72 9.34 -3.61
N ALA A 250 -13.90 8.71 -3.52
CA ALA A 250 -15.19 9.40 -3.57
C ALA A 250 -15.32 10.41 -2.43
N GLY A 251 -14.92 10.04 -1.21
CA GLY A 251 -14.89 10.95 -0.06
C GLY A 251 -14.01 12.17 -0.30
N THR A 252 -12.82 11.98 -0.87
CA THR A 252 -11.90 13.08 -1.22
C THR A 252 -12.52 14.01 -2.27
N PHE A 253 -13.16 13.44 -3.29
CA PHE A 253 -13.85 14.20 -4.33
C PHE A 253 -15.01 15.05 -3.78
N LEU A 254 -15.87 14.46 -2.94
CA LEU A 254 -16.99 15.14 -2.32
C LEU A 254 -16.54 16.29 -1.41
N LEU A 255 -15.55 16.04 -0.55
CA LEU A 255 -14.97 17.08 0.32
C LEU A 255 -14.38 18.24 -0.49
N SER A 256 -13.65 17.93 -1.57
CA SER A 256 -13.09 18.95 -2.45
C SER A 256 -14.17 19.86 -3.06
N ASN A 257 -15.26 19.27 -3.54
CA ASN A 257 -16.39 20.04 -4.09
C ASN A 257 -17.12 20.87 -3.04
N TYR A 258 -17.28 20.34 -1.82
CA TYR A 258 -17.90 21.07 -0.71
C TYR A 258 -17.12 22.33 -0.35
N TYR A 259 -15.79 22.22 -0.17
CA TYR A 259 -14.94 23.37 0.13
C TYR A 259 -14.91 24.41 -0.99
N LYS A 260 -14.98 23.99 -2.26
CA LYS A 260 -15.11 24.91 -3.40
C LYS A 260 -16.40 25.71 -3.33
N LYS A 261 -17.51 25.07 -2.95
CA LYS A 261 -18.82 25.72 -2.85
C LYS A 261 -18.83 26.80 -1.76
N ILE A 262 -18.31 26.50 -0.57
CA ILE A 262 -18.19 27.48 0.53
C ILE A 262 -17.36 28.68 0.09
N LYS A 263 -16.16 28.43 -0.46
CA LYS A 263 -15.25 29.50 -0.86
C LYS A 263 -15.85 30.41 -1.95
N LYS A 264 -16.64 29.85 -2.86
CA LYS A 264 -17.37 30.63 -3.88
C LYS A 264 -18.46 31.52 -3.24
N GLN A 265 -19.11 31.05 -2.19
CA GLN A 265 -20.14 31.83 -1.48
C GLN A 265 -19.53 32.98 -0.67
N GLU A 266 -18.40 32.77 0.00
CA GLU A 266 -17.68 33.83 0.73
C GLU A 266 -17.25 34.98 -0.19
N VAL A 267 -16.72 34.65 -1.38
CA VAL A 267 -16.30 35.68 -2.37
C VAL A 267 -17.49 36.50 -2.87
N VAL A 268 -18.67 35.90 -3.01
CA VAL A 268 -19.89 36.62 -3.46
C VAL A 268 -20.45 37.54 -2.37
N LEU A 269 -20.22 37.23 -1.09
CA LEU A 269 -20.70 38.05 0.03
C LEU A 269 -19.75 39.22 0.39
N THR A 270 -18.56 39.25 -0.18
CA THR A 270 -17.55 40.32 0.03
C THR A 270 -17.55 41.41 -1.06
N PHE A 271 -18.47 41.35 -2.02
CA PHE A 271 -18.72 42.39 -3.03
C PHE A 271 -20.13 42.95 -2.86
#